data_AF-A0A395YEM7-F1
#
_entry.id   AF-A0A395YEM7-F1
#
_cell.length_a   1.000
_cell.length_b   1.000
_cell.length_c   1.000
_cell.angle_alpha   90.00
_cell.angle_beta   90.00
_cell.angle_gamma   90.00
#
_symmetry.space_group_name_H-M   'P 1'
#
loop_
_entity.id
_entity.type
_entity.pdbx_description
1 polymer ?
#
loop_
_entity_poly.entity_id
_entity_poly.type
_entity_poly.pdbx_seq_one_letter_code
_entity_poly.pdbx_strand_id
1 'polypeptide(L)'
;MRKLEIIRHIKVDLYGDTQHFAVAAKQMDMGTRYIGVTLMEDGVVYEIPDNVEVIINMTKPDKTHVHNDGEKSGNEALIPLTRGMLQVHGTALCEVQLYQNGALLTSATFEMEIFPSQRDESEIIHSGEYTRLENTIAAAREALQIAQDTQNTIDAAEAVRQAQERLREAAEKAREIKESRREDDTAKAIAKCVEAMEAAIEQTKKCLTATEEANKIIISQSGLDAILAAVKDYYERIRELETDININVDGGTPKSTDLLLVKGGTPFTTDYDKYIAGTSHTI
;
A
#
# COMPACT_ATOMS: atom_id res chain seq x y z
N MET A 1 2.52 -50.61 15.99
CA MET A 1 3.85 -51.12 15.55
C MET A 1 4.70 -51.31 16.79
N ARG A 2 5.39 -52.45 16.95
CA ARG A 2 6.47 -52.54 17.95
C ARG A 2 7.69 -51.79 17.39
N LYS A 3 8.31 -50.97 18.23
CA LYS A 3 9.59 -50.33 17.92
C LYS A 3 10.65 -51.45 17.82
N LEU A 4 11.53 -51.38 16.82
CA LEU A 4 12.58 -52.36 16.60
C LEU A 4 13.72 -52.13 17.60
N GLU A 5 13.46 -52.39 18.88
CA GLU A 5 14.39 -52.08 19.98
C GLU A 5 14.52 -53.29 20.91
N ILE A 6 15.76 -53.58 21.30
CA ILE A 6 16.10 -54.62 22.27
C ILE A 6 17.01 -53.97 23.32
N ILE A 7 16.60 -54.08 24.58
CA ILE A 7 17.40 -53.64 25.73
C ILE A 7 17.94 -54.87 26.45
N ARG A 8 19.26 -54.97 26.57
CA ARG A 8 19.93 -55.98 27.40
C ARG A 8 20.19 -55.39 28.78
N HIS A 9 19.50 -55.91 29.78
CA HIS A 9 19.71 -55.49 31.17
C HIS A 9 20.85 -56.29 31.81
N ILE A 10 21.78 -55.59 32.45
CA ILE A 10 22.91 -56.16 33.20
C ILE A 10 23.05 -55.47 34.55
N LYS A 11 23.75 -56.13 35.47
CA LYS A 11 24.15 -55.54 36.75
C LYS A 11 25.67 -55.49 36.81
N VAL A 12 26.21 -54.32 37.09
CA VAL A 12 27.65 -54.05 37.16
C VAL A 12 27.93 -53.39 38.50
N ASP A 13 28.90 -53.91 39.23
CA ASP A 13 29.32 -53.32 40.50
C ASP A 13 30.22 -52.10 40.27
N LEU A 14 30.26 -51.18 41.21
CA LEU A 14 31.17 -50.05 41.24
C LEU A 14 32.60 -50.51 41.57
N TYR A 15 32.73 -51.62 42.29
CA TYR A 15 34.00 -52.22 42.67
C TYR A 15 34.11 -53.67 42.21
N GLY A 16 35.33 -54.12 41.88
CA GLY A 16 35.62 -55.52 41.60
C GLY A 16 36.30 -55.78 40.27
N ASP A 17 36.44 -57.07 39.95
CA ASP A 17 37.07 -57.55 38.72
C ASP A 17 36.16 -57.39 37.50
N THR A 18 36.75 -57.52 36.32
CA THR A 18 36.03 -57.44 35.05
C THR A 18 34.90 -58.48 34.98
N GLN A 19 33.67 -58.02 34.72
CA GLN A 19 32.56 -58.91 34.44
C GLN A 19 32.64 -59.43 33.00
N HIS A 20 33.05 -60.68 32.84
CA HIS A 20 33.20 -61.31 31.53
C HIS A 20 31.86 -61.64 30.86
N PHE A 21 31.79 -61.50 29.53
CA PHE A 21 30.62 -61.79 28.69
C PHE A 21 29.28 -61.18 29.17
N ALA A 22 29.31 -59.97 29.75
CA ALA A 22 28.11 -59.32 30.28
C ALA A 22 27.08 -59.00 29.18
N VAL A 23 27.57 -58.57 28.01
CA VAL A 23 26.73 -58.13 26.88
C VAL A 23 27.12 -58.85 25.60
N ALA A 24 26.11 -59.19 24.79
CA ALA A 24 26.28 -59.70 23.43
C ALA A 24 25.63 -58.75 22.43
N ALA A 25 26.40 -58.30 21.44
CA ALA A 25 25.94 -57.42 20.37
C ALA A 25 26.32 -57.98 18.99
N LYS A 26 25.65 -57.50 17.94
CA LYS A 26 25.96 -57.88 16.55
C LYS A 26 26.62 -56.71 15.85
N GLN A 27 27.73 -56.98 15.17
CA GLN A 27 28.45 -55.97 14.40
C GLN A 27 27.50 -55.28 13.41
N MET A 28 27.66 -53.97 13.23
CA MET A 28 26.89 -53.12 12.29
C MET A 28 25.42 -52.86 12.66
N ASP A 29 24.88 -53.42 13.75
CA ASP A 29 23.56 -53.01 14.24
C ASP A 29 23.59 -51.53 14.65
N MET A 30 22.52 -50.78 14.36
CA MET A 30 22.43 -49.34 14.62
C MET A 30 20.98 -48.95 14.94
N GLY A 31 20.78 -48.21 16.02
CA GLY A 31 19.47 -47.66 16.39
C GLY A 31 18.44 -48.69 16.84
N THR A 32 18.88 -49.92 17.18
CA THR A 32 18.01 -51.03 17.57
C THR A 32 18.44 -51.74 18.85
N ARG A 33 19.65 -51.48 19.37
CA ARG A 33 20.19 -52.13 20.57
C ARG A 33 20.56 -51.13 21.66
N TYR A 34 20.22 -51.47 22.88
CA TYR A 34 20.53 -50.71 24.08
C TYR A 34 21.04 -51.66 25.19
N ILE A 35 21.82 -51.12 26.11
CA ILE A 35 22.15 -51.77 27.39
C ILE A 35 21.50 -50.96 28.51
N GLY A 36 20.77 -51.63 29.41
CA GLY A 36 20.35 -51.05 30.69
C GLY A 36 21.29 -51.55 31.78
N VAL A 37 22.08 -50.66 32.38
CA VAL A 37 23.05 -51.01 33.41
C VAL A 37 22.50 -50.60 34.77
N THR A 38 22.17 -51.59 35.62
CA THR A 38 21.95 -51.36 37.04
C THR A 38 23.30 -51.35 37.74
N LEU A 39 23.64 -50.25 38.43
CA LEU A 39 24.87 -50.15 39.20
C LEU A 39 24.68 -50.76 40.60
N MET A 40 25.74 -51.39 41.11
CA MET A 40 25.76 -52.00 42.45
C MET A 40 26.96 -51.50 43.25
N GLU A 41 26.85 -51.45 44.57
CA GLU A 41 27.93 -51.21 45.51
C GLU A 41 28.04 -52.44 46.42
N ASP A 42 29.09 -53.23 46.23
CA ASP A 42 29.33 -54.50 46.94
C ASP A 42 28.10 -55.44 46.91
N GLY A 43 27.46 -55.55 45.74
CA GLY A 43 26.29 -56.38 45.49
C GLY A 43 24.94 -55.80 45.92
N VAL A 44 24.91 -54.60 46.51
CA VAL A 44 23.68 -53.86 46.83
C VAL A 44 23.39 -52.87 45.70
N VAL A 45 22.13 -52.71 45.28
CA VAL A 45 21.79 -51.75 44.21
C VAL A 45 22.16 -50.33 44.64
N TYR A 46 22.95 -49.66 43.81
CA TYR A 46 23.28 -48.26 43.95
C TYR A 46 22.17 -47.40 43.34
N GLU A 47 21.74 -46.36 44.05
CA GLU A 47 20.72 -45.44 43.54
C GLU A 47 21.40 -44.31 42.75
N ILE A 48 21.20 -44.32 41.44
CA ILE A 48 21.72 -43.30 40.52
C ILE A 48 21.06 -41.96 40.86
N PRO A 49 21.81 -40.91 41.19
CA PRO A 49 21.26 -39.58 41.46
C PRO A 49 20.51 -39.02 40.25
N ASP A 50 19.53 -38.15 40.50
CA ASP A 50 18.89 -37.38 39.43
C ASP A 50 19.85 -36.32 38.87
N ASN A 51 19.64 -35.92 37.61
CA ASN A 51 20.46 -34.93 36.90
C ASN A 51 21.95 -35.30 36.84
N VAL A 52 22.23 -36.59 36.62
CA VAL A 52 23.57 -37.11 36.35
C VAL A 52 23.78 -37.26 34.85
N GLU A 53 24.99 -36.97 34.39
CA GLU A 53 25.43 -37.31 33.04
C GLU A 53 25.90 -38.76 33.05
N VAL A 54 25.30 -39.60 32.19
CA VAL A 54 25.67 -41.01 32.01
C VAL A 54 26.55 -41.10 30.78
N ILE A 55 27.71 -41.72 30.94
CA ILE A 55 28.70 -41.88 29.87
C ILE A 55 29.11 -43.35 29.81
N ILE A 56 29.21 -43.92 28.61
CA ILE A 56 29.93 -45.18 28.40
C ILE A 56 31.30 -44.90 27.80
N ASN A 57 32.34 -45.45 28.43
CA ASN A 57 33.66 -45.57 27.82
C ASN A 57 33.87 -47.00 27.38
N MET A 58 34.47 -47.17 26.21
CA MET A 58 34.75 -48.49 25.65
C MET A 58 36.10 -48.51 24.95
N THR A 59 36.88 -49.55 25.24
CA THR A 59 38.03 -49.94 24.41
C THR A 59 37.58 -51.05 23.47
N LYS A 60 37.60 -50.78 22.16
CA LYS A 60 37.22 -51.75 21.12
C LYS A 60 38.28 -52.85 20.95
N PRO A 61 37.94 -53.95 20.24
CA PRO A 61 38.90 -55.00 19.90
C PRO A 61 40.13 -54.47 19.13
N ASP A 62 39.92 -53.46 18.27
CA ASP A 62 40.98 -52.76 17.50
C ASP A 62 41.82 -51.77 18.34
N LYS A 63 41.61 -51.72 19.66
CA LYS A 63 42.25 -50.82 20.63
C LYS A 63 41.92 -49.33 20.48
N THR A 64 40.98 -48.97 19.62
CA THR A 64 40.47 -47.60 19.59
C THR A 64 39.38 -47.39 20.66
N HIS A 65 39.25 -46.15 21.12
CA HIS A 65 38.36 -45.80 22.22
C HIS A 65 37.07 -45.16 21.72
N VAL A 66 35.98 -45.40 22.45
CA VAL A 66 34.69 -44.75 22.27
C VAL A 66 34.27 -44.12 23.59
N HIS A 67 33.75 -42.89 23.50
CA HIS A 67 33.18 -42.12 24.59
C HIS A 67 31.84 -41.59 24.11
N ASN A 68 30.76 -42.14 24.65
CA ASN A 68 29.41 -41.84 24.18
C ASN A 68 28.48 -41.54 25.35
N ASP A 69 27.53 -40.65 25.10
CA ASP A 69 26.47 -40.34 26.06
C ASP A 69 25.46 -41.48 26.18
N GLY A 70 25.01 -41.70 27.40
CA GLY A 70 23.82 -42.47 27.75
C GLY A 70 22.80 -41.60 28.46
N GLU A 71 21.76 -42.22 28.99
CA GLU A 71 20.70 -41.53 29.74
C GLU A 71 20.30 -42.32 30.98
N LYS A 72 19.86 -41.64 32.03
CA LYS A 72 19.21 -42.29 33.17
C LYS A 72 17.79 -42.69 32.76
N SER A 73 17.46 -43.98 32.87
CA SER A 73 16.10 -44.51 32.68
C SER A 73 15.68 -45.27 33.92
N GLY A 74 14.83 -44.66 34.75
CA GLY A 74 14.55 -45.17 36.09
C GLY A 74 15.82 -45.13 36.97
N ASN A 75 16.24 -46.30 37.47
CA ASN A 75 17.51 -46.48 38.18
C ASN A 75 18.53 -47.29 37.34
N GLU A 76 18.46 -47.19 36.01
CA GLU A 76 19.45 -47.77 35.09
C GLU A 76 20.15 -46.68 34.28
N ALA A 77 21.43 -46.89 34.01
CA ALA A 77 22.13 -46.20 32.94
C ALA A 77 21.78 -46.89 31.61
N LEU A 78 20.96 -46.23 30.79
CA LEU A 78 20.53 -46.69 29.48
C LEU A 78 21.48 -46.19 28.41
N ILE A 79 22.08 -47.11 27.67
CA ILE A 79 23.19 -46.83 26.76
C ILE A 79 22.79 -47.26 25.35
N PRO A 80 22.62 -46.32 24.40
CA PRO A 80 22.38 -46.66 23.00
C PRO A 80 23.66 -47.23 22.37
N LEU A 81 23.58 -48.44 21.81
CA LEU A 81 24.71 -49.01 21.09
C LEU A 81 24.79 -48.42 19.68
N THR A 82 25.80 -47.59 19.47
CA THR A 82 26.02 -46.91 18.19
C THR A 82 26.76 -47.79 17.20
N ARG A 83 26.64 -47.45 15.91
CA ARG A 83 27.39 -48.13 14.84
C ARG A 83 28.90 -48.08 15.06
N GLY A 84 29.42 -46.96 15.58
CA GLY A 84 30.84 -46.80 15.89
C GLY A 84 31.31 -47.75 16.99
N MET A 85 30.47 -48.01 17.99
CA MET A 85 30.76 -48.98 19.04
C MET A 85 30.81 -50.41 18.49
N LEU A 86 29.88 -50.75 17.61
CA LEU A 86 29.70 -52.10 17.06
C LEU A 86 30.42 -52.32 15.73
N GLN A 87 31.38 -51.46 15.38
CA GLN A 87 32.05 -51.52 14.08
C GLN A 87 33.04 -52.69 13.99
N VAL A 88 33.72 -53.04 15.08
CA VAL A 88 34.74 -54.08 15.10
C VAL A 88 34.27 -55.24 15.98
N HIS A 89 34.30 -56.45 15.42
CA HIS A 89 33.90 -57.66 16.13
C HIS A 89 35.00 -58.17 17.08
N GLY A 90 34.59 -58.91 18.09
CA GLY A 90 35.41 -59.38 19.21
C GLY A 90 35.01 -58.76 20.54
N THR A 91 35.84 -58.96 21.56
CA THR A 91 35.56 -58.51 22.93
C THR A 91 35.98 -57.05 23.14
N ALA A 92 35.01 -56.21 23.50
CA ALA A 92 35.23 -54.83 23.94
C ALA A 92 35.16 -54.74 25.47
N LEU A 93 35.99 -53.87 26.04
CA LEU A 93 35.98 -53.57 27.48
C LEU A 93 35.24 -52.25 27.70
N CYS A 94 34.21 -52.28 28.54
CA CYS A 94 33.32 -51.17 28.79
C CYS A 94 33.29 -50.79 30.27
N GLU A 95 33.04 -49.52 30.54
CA GLU A 95 32.71 -49.00 31.87
C GLU A 95 31.65 -47.90 31.75
N VAL A 96 30.82 -47.76 32.77
CA VAL A 96 29.85 -46.66 32.87
C VAL A 96 30.39 -45.62 33.84
N GLN A 97 30.31 -44.37 33.43
CA GLN A 97 30.65 -43.22 34.24
C GLN A 97 29.41 -42.40 34.54
N LEU A 98 29.30 -41.96 35.78
CA LEU A 98 28.32 -41.02 36.28
C LEU A 98 29.04 -39.73 36.62
N TYR A 99 28.70 -38.65 35.94
CA TYR A 99 29.29 -37.34 36.16
C TYR A 99 28.24 -36.34 36.66
N GLN A 100 28.55 -35.66 37.77
CA GLN A 100 27.68 -34.65 38.34
C GLN A 100 28.49 -33.64 39.16
N ASN A 101 28.28 -32.34 38.92
CA ASN A 101 28.87 -31.26 39.71
C ASN A 101 30.41 -31.34 39.87
N GLY A 102 31.13 -31.82 38.86
CA GLY A 102 32.58 -31.99 38.92
C GLY A 102 33.06 -33.28 39.59
N ALA A 103 32.16 -34.09 40.13
CA ALA A 103 32.45 -35.43 40.65
C ALA A 103 32.24 -36.48 39.56
N LEU A 104 33.12 -37.49 39.54
CA LEU A 104 33.07 -38.62 38.62
C LEU A 104 33.05 -39.92 39.43
N LEU A 105 32.09 -40.79 39.12
CA LEU A 105 32.00 -42.15 39.64
C LEU A 105 32.03 -43.13 38.46
N THR A 106 32.87 -44.14 38.53
CA THR A 106 33.08 -45.12 37.44
C THR A 106 32.75 -46.52 37.93
N SER A 107 32.07 -47.32 37.10
CA SER A 107 31.80 -48.72 37.38
C SER A 107 33.05 -49.60 37.25
N ALA A 108 33.00 -50.83 37.78
CA ALA A 108 33.90 -51.88 37.35
C ALA A 108 33.77 -52.12 35.83
N THR A 109 34.81 -52.67 35.22
CA THR A 109 34.82 -53.01 33.79
C THR A 109 33.90 -54.20 33.51
N PHE A 110 33.21 -54.19 32.37
CA PHE A 110 32.47 -55.33 31.86
C PHE A 110 32.76 -55.56 30.38
N GLU A 111 32.65 -56.81 29.95
CA GLU A 111 32.88 -57.20 28.56
C GLU A 111 31.61 -57.17 27.72
N MET A 112 31.75 -56.62 26.53
CA MET A 112 30.77 -56.74 25.45
C MET A 112 31.37 -57.55 24.30
N GLU A 113 30.77 -58.70 24.01
CA GLU A 113 31.15 -59.55 22.88
C GLU A 113 30.38 -59.11 21.62
N ILE A 114 31.11 -58.63 20.62
CA ILE A 114 30.55 -58.15 19.36
C ILE A 114 30.72 -59.27 18.31
N PHE A 115 29.64 -59.94 17.96
CA PHE A 115 29.67 -61.02 16.97
C PHE A 115 29.79 -60.48 15.54
N PRO A 116 30.61 -61.08 14.67
CA PRO A 116 30.84 -60.58 13.31
C PRO A 116 29.57 -60.61 12.48
N SER A 117 29.34 -59.59 11.66
CA SER A 117 28.28 -59.63 10.67
C SER A 117 28.51 -60.77 9.69
N GLN A 118 27.45 -61.39 9.18
CA GLN A 118 27.56 -62.35 8.06
C GLN A 118 27.55 -61.63 6.71
N ARG A 119 27.35 -60.31 6.72
CA ARG A 119 27.37 -59.47 5.54
C ARG A 119 28.81 -59.39 5.04
N ASP A 120 29.02 -59.80 3.80
CA ASP A 120 30.30 -59.66 3.13
C ASP A 120 30.46 -58.19 2.69
N GLU A 121 31.43 -57.48 3.28
CA GLU A 121 31.70 -56.09 2.91
C GLU A 121 32.12 -55.95 1.44
N SER A 122 32.68 -57.00 0.83
CA SER A 122 33.04 -57.02 -0.59
C SER A 122 31.81 -57.16 -1.51
N GLU A 123 30.74 -57.83 -1.08
CA GLU A 123 29.46 -57.88 -1.82
C GLU A 123 28.63 -56.60 -1.70
N ILE A 124 28.88 -55.72 -0.72
CA ILE A 124 28.18 -54.43 -0.62
C ILE A 124 28.45 -53.56 -1.85
N ILE A 125 29.65 -53.67 -2.41
CA ILE A 125 30.05 -52.98 -3.65
C ILE A 125 29.37 -53.61 -4.87
N HIS A 126 28.93 -54.87 -4.79
CA HIS A 126 28.46 -55.66 -5.94
C HIS A 126 26.95 -55.99 -5.91
N SER A 127 26.25 -55.63 -4.84
CA SER A 127 24.81 -55.93 -4.68
C SER A 127 23.97 -54.66 -4.79
N GLY A 128 22.71 -54.84 -5.19
CA GLY A 128 21.74 -53.77 -5.53
C GLY A 128 21.48 -52.71 -4.45
N GLU A 129 22.14 -52.77 -3.30
CA GLU A 129 22.21 -51.68 -2.33
C GLU A 129 22.99 -50.45 -2.84
N TYR A 130 24.11 -50.65 -3.57
CA TYR A 130 24.82 -49.53 -4.20
C TYR A 130 23.94 -48.87 -5.27
N THR A 131 23.29 -49.68 -6.12
CA THR A 131 22.29 -49.20 -7.09
C THR A 131 21.12 -48.50 -6.40
N ARG A 132 20.63 -49.00 -5.26
CA ARG A 132 19.55 -48.36 -4.49
C ARG A 132 20.00 -47.01 -3.91
N LEU A 133 21.24 -46.90 -3.45
CA LEU A 133 21.81 -45.64 -3.00
C LEU A 133 21.95 -44.66 -4.16
N GLU A 134 22.47 -45.08 -5.32
CA GLU A 134 22.54 -44.25 -6.53
C GLU A 134 21.14 -43.78 -6.96
N ASN A 135 20.15 -44.67 -6.98
CA ASN A 135 18.77 -44.32 -7.30
C ASN A 135 18.17 -43.33 -6.28
N THR A 136 18.48 -43.48 -4.99
CA THR A 136 18.01 -42.56 -3.95
C THR A 136 18.68 -41.19 -4.09
N ILE A 137 19.97 -41.14 -4.41
CA ILE A 137 20.70 -39.90 -4.69
C ILE A 137 20.15 -39.22 -5.95
N ALA A 138 19.88 -40.00 -7.00
CA ALA A 138 19.30 -39.49 -8.24
C ALA A 138 17.91 -38.89 -7.98
N ALA A 139 17.03 -39.60 -7.26
CA ALA A 139 15.72 -39.10 -6.88
C ALA A 139 15.80 -37.82 -6.01
N ALA A 140 16.75 -37.76 -5.07
CA ALA A 140 16.96 -36.58 -4.24
C ALA A 140 17.44 -35.37 -5.08
N ARG A 141 18.33 -35.59 -6.05
CA ARG A 141 18.78 -34.54 -6.99
C ARG A 141 17.65 -34.05 -7.89
N GLU A 142 16.83 -34.96 -8.40
CA GLU A 142 15.65 -34.61 -9.21
C GLU A 142 14.65 -33.77 -8.42
N ALA A 143 14.35 -34.17 -7.17
CA ALA A 143 13.47 -33.40 -6.28
C ALA A 143 14.01 -31.99 -6.00
N LEU A 144 15.33 -31.85 -5.78
CA LEU A 144 15.97 -30.54 -5.60
C LEU A 144 15.86 -29.66 -6.86
N GLN A 145 16.05 -30.24 -8.04
CA GLN A 145 15.91 -29.51 -9.30
C GLN A 145 14.47 -29.01 -9.50
N ILE A 146 13.48 -29.86 -9.27
CA ILE A 146 12.05 -29.47 -9.36
C ILE A 146 11.73 -28.33 -8.38
N ALA A 147 12.25 -28.39 -7.16
CA ALA A 147 12.04 -27.33 -6.17
C ALA A 147 12.67 -26.00 -6.63
N GLN A 148 13.89 -26.05 -7.19
CA GLN A 148 14.57 -24.87 -7.70
C GLN A 148 13.82 -24.25 -8.89
N ASP A 149 13.35 -25.07 -9.83
CA ASP A 149 12.58 -24.60 -10.98
C ASP A 149 11.25 -23.99 -10.53
N THR A 150 10.58 -24.60 -9.56
CA THR A 150 9.35 -24.06 -8.95
C THR A 150 9.62 -22.70 -8.32
N GLN A 151 10.70 -22.55 -7.54
CA GLN A 151 11.06 -21.26 -6.93
C GLN A 151 11.29 -20.19 -7.99
N ASN A 152 12.05 -20.51 -9.05
CA ASN A 152 12.30 -19.58 -10.16
C ASN A 152 10.99 -19.11 -10.83
N THR A 153 10.00 -20.01 -10.98
CA THR A 153 8.69 -19.65 -11.55
C THR A 153 7.88 -18.75 -10.61
N ILE A 154 7.96 -18.96 -9.30
CA ILE A 154 7.29 -18.12 -8.30
C ILE A 154 7.91 -16.72 -8.30
N ASP A 155 9.24 -16.62 -8.29
CA ASP A 155 9.95 -15.35 -8.29
C ASP A 155 9.63 -14.55 -9.57
N ALA A 156 9.57 -15.21 -10.72
CA ALA A 156 9.16 -14.60 -11.98
C ALA A 156 7.72 -14.09 -11.94
N ALA A 157 6.78 -14.88 -11.40
CA ALA A 157 5.39 -14.49 -11.26
C ALA A 157 5.21 -13.29 -10.29
N GLU A 158 5.96 -13.29 -9.19
CA GLU A 158 5.94 -12.19 -8.22
C GLU A 158 6.51 -10.89 -8.81
N ALA A 159 7.59 -10.98 -9.59
CA ALA A 159 8.14 -9.82 -10.30
C ALA A 159 7.11 -9.20 -11.26
N VAL A 160 6.36 -10.03 -12.00
CA VAL A 160 5.27 -9.56 -12.88
C VAL A 160 4.15 -8.90 -12.08
N ARG A 161 3.73 -9.50 -10.96
CA ARG A 161 2.70 -8.94 -10.07
C ARG A 161 3.12 -7.57 -9.53
N GLN A 162 4.37 -7.43 -9.06
CA GLN A 162 4.89 -6.16 -8.56
C GLN A 162 4.94 -5.08 -9.67
N ALA A 163 5.31 -5.45 -10.89
CA ALA A 163 5.29 -4.53 -12.03
C ALA A 163 3.87 -4.07 -12.37
N GLN A 164 2.88 -4.98 -12.35
CA GLN A 164 1.47 -4.64 -12.57
C GLN A 164 0.92 -3.71 -11.48
N GLU A 165 1.28 -3.95 -10.21
CA GLU A 165 0.83 -3.09 -9.12
C GLU A 165 1.40 -1.67 -9.25
N ARG A 166 2.69 -1.54 -9.59
CA ARG A 166 3.31 -0.22 -9.87
C ARG A 166 2.61 0.50 -11.02
N LEU A 167 2.19 -0.21 -12.06
CA LEU A 167 1.43 0.38 -13.17
C LEU A 167 0.04 0.86 -12.72
N ARG A 168 -0.64 0.10 -11.85
CA ARG A 168 -1.93 0.52 -11.26
C ARG A 168 -1.79 1.75 -10.39
N GLU A 169 -0.80 1.77 -9.49
CA GLU A 169 -0.49 2.94 -8.66
C GLU A 169 -0.18 4.18 -9.51
N ALA A 170 0.61 4.02 -10.59
CA ALA A 170 0.92 5.13 -11.50
C ALA A 170 -0.33 5.63 -12.24
N ALA A 171 -1.21 4.72 -12.68
CA ALA A 171 -2.48 5.08 -13.32
C ALA A 171 -3.44 5.79 -12.35
N GLU A 172 -3.49 5.35 -11.09
CA GLU A 172 -4.30 5.99 -10.06
C GLU A 172 -3.81 7.40 -9.74
N LYS A 173 -2.49 7.57 -9.54
CA LYS A 173 -1.88 8.91 -9.39
C LYS A 173 -2.17 9.82 -10.57
N ALA A 174 -2.12 9.29 -11.80
CA ALA A 174 -2.46 10.06 -13.00
C ALA A 174 -3.94 10.48 -13.01
N ARG A 175 -4.85 9.62 -12.52
CA ARG A 175 -6.27 9.93 -12.35
C ARG A 175 -6.49 11.02 -11.32
N GLU A 176 -5.87 10.93 -10.15
CA GLU A 176 -5.93 11.95 -9.09
C GLU A 176 -5.46 13.32 -9.59
N ILE A 177 -4.32 13.37 -10.31
CA ILE A 177 -3.82 14.62 -10.91
C ILE A 177 -4.82 15.21 -11.91
N LYS A 178 -5.44 14.37 -12.74
CA LYS A 178 -6.44 14.83 -13.73
C LYS A 178 -7.69 15.37 -13.04
N GLU A 179 -8.14 14.72 -11.98
CA GLU A 179 -9.31 15.14 -11.21
C GLU A 179 -9.05 16.47 -10.50
N SER A 180 -7.92 16.63 -9.82
CA SER A 180 -7.51 17.89 -9.19
C SER A 180 -7.43 19.05 -10.20
N ARG A 181 -6.91 18.81 -11.41
CA ARG A 181 -6.92 19.84 -12.48
C ARG A 181 -8.33 20.24 -12.90
N ARG A 182 -9.26 19.29 -12.95
CA ARG A 182 -10.66 19.57 -13.29
C ARG A 182 -11.31 20.44 -12.21
N GLU A 183 -11.06 20.14 -10.94
CA GLU A 183 -11.52 20.95 -9.81
C GLU A 183 -10.97 22.39 -9.92
N ASP A 184 -9.67 22.56 -10.16
CA ASP A 184 -9.03 23.87 -10.36
C ASP A 184 -9.64 24.65 -11.53
N ASP A 185 -9.87 24.00 -12.67
CA ASP A 185 -10.46 24.64 -13.85
C ASP A 185 -11.92 25.05 -13.60
N THR A 186 -12.70 24.22 -12.88
CA THR A 186 -14.06 24.60 -12.47
C THR A 186 -14.07 25.78 -11.49
N ALA A 187 -13.15 25.82 -10.53
CA ALA A 187 -13.00 26.94 -9.60
C ALA A 187 -12.66 28.25 -10.33
N LYS A 188 -11.74 28.19 -11.31
CA LYS A 188 -11.41 29.35 -12.16
C LYS A 188 -12.60 29.82 -13.00
N ALA A 189 -13.37 28.90 -13.56
CA ALA A 189 -14.57 29.24 -14.33
C ALA A 189 -15.63 29.94 -13.45
N ILE A 190 -15.84 29.43 -12.22
CA ILE A 190 -16.74 30.04 -11.24
C ILE A 190 -16.25 31.45 -10.88
N ALA A 191 -14.96 31.63 -10.57
CA ALA A 191 -14.39 32.93 -10.25
C ALA A 191 -14.61 33.95 -11.40
N LYS A 192 -14.35 33.55 -12.64
CA LYS A 192 -14.58 34.40 -13.82
C LYS A 192 -16.07 34.77 -14.01
N CYS A 193 -16.98 33.83 -13.74
CA CYS A 193 -18.42 34.11 -13.77
C CYS A 193 -18.83 35.09 -12.66
N VAL A 194 -18.26 34.97 -11.46
CA VAL A 194 -18.50 35.91 -10.35
C VAL A 194 -18.02 37.31 -10.70
N GLU A 195 -16.82 37.48 -11.24
CA GLU A 195 -16.30 38.78 -11.69
C GLU A 195 -17.20 39.42 -12.75
N ALA A 196 -17.66 38.64 -13.74
CA ALA A 196 -18.58 39.12 -14.77
C ALA A 196 -19.95 39.52 -14.18
N MET A 197 -20.44 38.78 -13.19
CA MET A 197 -21.69 39.09 -12.48
C MET A 197 -21.56 40.39 -11.69
N GLU A 198 -20.45 40.61 -10.98
CA GLU A 198 -20.19 41.85 -10.25
C GLU A 198 -20.14 43.06 -11.18
N ALA A 199 -19.48 42.94 -12.33
CA ALA A 199 -19.45 44.00 -13.34
C ALA A 199 -20.86 44.32 -13.89
N ALA A 200 -21.69 43.30 -14.11
CA ALA A 200 -23.08 43.48 -14.55
C ALA A 200 -23.95 44.15 -13.48
N ILE A 201 -23.76 43.81 -12.20
CA ILE A 201 -24.44 44.45 -11.06
C ILE A 201 -24.05 45.94 -10.99
N GLU A 202 -22.75 46.25 -11.11
CA GLU A 202 -22.24 47.62 -11.11
C GLU A 202 -22.85 48.45 -12.25
N GLN A 203 -22.91 47.88 -13.46
CA GLN A 203 -23.52 48.53 -14.61
C GLN A 203 -25.04 48.73 -14.42
N THR A 204 -25.71 47.77 -13.80
CA THR A 204 -27.15 47.87 -13.50
C THR A 204 -27.42 48.98 -12.48
N LYS A 205 -26.58 49.13 -11.45
CA LYS A 205 -26.67 50.24 -10.49
C LYS A 205 -26.53 51.59 -11.19
N LYS A 206 -25.54 51.75 -12.08
CA LYS A 206 -25.35 52.97 -12.87
C LYS A 206 -26.55 53.30 -13.76
N CYS A 207 -27.16 52.28 -14.36
CA CYS A 207 -28.38 52.45 -15.16
C CYS A 207 -29.56 52.88 -14.28
N LEU A 208 -29.71 52.30 -13.08
CA LEU A 208 -30.75 52.66 -12.13
C LEU A 208 -30.61 54.12 -11.68
N THR A 209 -29.40 54.56 -11.30
CA THR A 209 -29.15 55.96 -10.92
C THR A 209 -29.45 56.92 -12.06
N ALA A 210 -29.04 56.59 -13.29
CA ALA A 210 -29.37 57.41 -14.46
C ALA A 210 -30.88 57.47 -14.73
N THR A 211 -31.61 56.37 -14.48
CA THR A 211 -33.06 56.29 -14.61
C THR A 211 -33.76 57.11 -13.53
N GLU A 212 -33.28 57.07 -12.28
CA GLU A 212 -33.78 57.89 -11.18
C GLU A 212 -33.58 59.39 -11.46
N GLU A 213 -32.42 59.78 -12.00
CA GLU A 213 -32.15 61.15 -12.44
C GLU A 213 -33.08 61.59 -13.58
N ALA A 214 -33.27 60.74 -14.58
CA ALA A 214 -34.23 61.01 -15.67
C ALA A 214 -35.66 61.18 -15.13
N ASN A 215 -36.08 60.35 -14.17
CA ASN A 215 -37.40 60.47 -13.54
C ASN A 215 -37.55 61.78 -12.74
N LYS A 216 -36.51 62.27 -12.07
CA LYS A 216 -36.55 63.60 -11.42
C LYS A 216 -36.73 64.72 -12.43
N ILE A 217 -36.09 64.65 -13.60
CA ILE A 217 -36.25 65.63 -14.68
C ILE A 217 -37.69 65.61 -15.20
N ILE A 218 -38.29 64.42 -15.38
CA ILE A 218 -39.69 64.28 -15.81
C ILE A 218 -40.65 64.86 -14.75
N ILE A 219 -40.40 64.65 -13.45
CA ILE A 219 -41.22 65.24 -12.37
C ILE A 219 -41.04 66.77 -12.28
N SER A 220 -39.90 67.32 -12.69
CA SER A 220 -39.65 68.78 -12.72
C SER A 220 -40.40 69.54 -13.84
N GLN A 221 -41.36 68.89 -14.51
CA GLN A 221 -42.34 69.48 -15.43
C GLN A 221 -43.32 70.50 -14.78
N SER A 222 -42.97 71.09 -13.64
CA SER A 222 -43.61 72.33 -13.15
C SER A 222 -43.49 73.49 -14.15
N GLY A 223 -42.53 73.43 -15.09
CA GLY A 223 -42.45 74.37 -16.21
C GLY A 223 -43.53 74.17 -17.28
N LEU A 224 -44.05 72.93 -17.44
CA LEU A 224 -45.09 72.64 -18.43
C LEU A 224 -46.46 73.15 -18.00
N ASP A 225 -46.76 73.12 -16.70
CA ASP A 225 -48.01 73.69 -16.16
C ASP A 225 -48.07 75.22 -16.33
N ALA A 226 -46.93 75.91 -16.17
CA ALA A 226 -46.83 77.35 -16.40
C ALA A 226 -47.03 77.73 -17.89
N ILE A 227 -46.47 76.91 -18.80
CA ILE A 227 -46.67 77.08 -20.24
C ILE A 227 -48.13 76.78 -20.63
N LEU A 228 -48.74 75.73 -20.06
CA LEU A 228 -50.14 75.38 -20.31
C LEU A 228 -51.09 76.50 -19.83
N ALA A 229 -50.81 77.12 -18.69
CA ALA A 229 -51.56 78.27 -18.20
C ALA A 229 -51.47 79.48 -19.15
N ALA A 230 -50.27 79.79 -19.64
CA ALA A 230 -50.07 80.86 -20.61
C ALA A 230 -50.78 80.59 -21.95
N VAL A 231 -50.76 79.35 -22.44
CA VAL A 231 -51.45 78.97 -23.68
C VAL A 231 -52.97 79.09 -23.54
N LYS A 232 -53.54 78.75 -22.38
CA LYS A 232 -54.96 78.94 -22.10
C LYS A 232 -55.37 80.42 -22.12
N ASP A 233 -54.56 81.29 -21.51
CA ASP A 233 -54.78 82.75 -21.54
C ASP A 233 -54.79 83.31 -22.97
N TYR A 234 -53.82 82.89 -23.80
CA TYR A 234 -53.79 83.26 -25.22
C TYR A 234 -55.04 82.81 -25.98
N TYR A 235 -55.52 81.59 -25.72
CA TYR A 235 -56.71 81.06 -26.38
C TYR A 235 -57.98 81.84 -26.04
N GLU A 236 -58.15 82.26 -24.78
CA GLU A 236 -59.29 83.08 -24.38
C GLU A 236 -59.24 84.47 -25.03
N ARG A 237 -58.06 85.11 -25.10
CA ARG A 237 -57.87 86.41 -25.77
C ARG A 237 -58.16 86.35 -27.28
N ILE A 238 -57.80 85.26 -27.95
CA ILE A 238 -58.10 85.08 -29.39
C ILE A 238 -59.60 84.94 -29.61
N ARG A 239 -60.31 84.24 -28.72
CA ARG A 239 -61.76 84.05 -28.82
C ARG A 239 -62.53 85.38 -28.66
N GLU A 240 -62.06 86.26 -27.77
CA GLU A 240 -62.61 87.62 -27.64
C GLU A 240 -62.41 88.44 -28.93
N LEU A 241 -61.24 88.34 -29.56
CA LEU A 241 -60.94 88.98 -30.85
C LEU A 241 -61.79 88.44 -32.01
N GLU A 242 -62.04 87.13 -32.07
CA GLU A 242 -62.92 86.54 -33.10
C GLU A 242 -64.37 87.02 -32.96
N THR A 243 -64.86 87.22 -31.73
CA THR A 243 -66.19 87.82 -31.51
C THR A 243 -66.27 89.28 -31.95
N ASP A 244 -65.20 90.06 -31.80
CA ASP A 244 -65.16 91.48 -32.23
C ASP A 244 -65.07 91.63 -33.76
N ILE A 245 -64.37 90.73 -34.45
CA ILE A 245 -64.17 90.81 -35.92
C ILE A 245 -65.44 90.44 -36.70
N ASN A 246 -66.32 89.60 -36.13
CA ASN A 246 -67.47 89.04 -36.85
C ASN A 246 -68.72 89.95 -36.89
N ILE A 247 -68.61 91.23 -36.55
CA ILE A 247 -69.75 92.16 -36.46
C ILE A 247 -69.77 93.21 -37.60
N ASN A 248 -68.71 93.40 -38.39
CA ASN A 248 -68.63 94.53 -39.34
C ASN A 248 -68.34 94.20 -40.82
N VAL A 249 -68.61 92.99 -41.30
CA VAL A 249 -68.42 92.63 -42.72
C VAL A 249 -69.73 92.21 -43.39
N ASP A 250 -70.68 93.14 -43.49
CA ASP A 250 -71.88 93.03 -44.35
C ASP A 250 -71.67 93.85 -45.63
N GLY A 251 -71.54 93.16 -46.76
CA GLY A 251 -71.12 93.67 -48.05
C GLY A 251 -72.15 94.54 -48.78
N GLY A 252 -72.28 95.81 -48.38
CA GLY A 252 -73.05 96.84 -49.08
C GLY A 252 -72.23 97.72 -50.03
N THR A 253 -72.83 98.10 -51.17
CA THR A 253 -72.21 98.77 -52.34
C THR A 253 -71.64 100.19 -52.06
N PRO A 254 -70.45 100.56 -52.60
CA PRO A 254 -69.81 101.85 -52.30
C PRO A 254 -70.42 103.02 -53.08
N LYS A 255 -70.74 104.13 -52.38
CA LYS A 255 -71.07 105.43 -52.98
C LYS A 255 -70.22 106.54 -52.36
N SER A 256 -68.97 106.68 -52.80
CA SER A 256 -68.19 107.93 -52.88
C SER A 256 -66.70 107.60 -53.05
N THR A 257 -66.05 108.26 -54.00
CA THR A 257 -64.60 108.20 -54.24
C THR A 257 -63.93 109.39 -53.56
N ASP A 258 -63.19 109.13 -52.47
CA ASP A 258 -62.17 110.06 -51.98
C ASP A 258 -60.79 109.40 -52.11
N LEU A 259 -59.95 110.00 -52.96
CA LEU A 259 -58.56 109.62 -53.16
C LEU A 259 -57.72 110.06 -51.96
N LEU A 260 -57.22 109.10 -51.17
CA LEU A 260 -56.13 109.34 -50.22
C LEU A 260 -54.79 109.02 -50.90
N LEU A 261 -54.15 110.06 -51.43
CA LEU A 261 -52.74 110.06 -51.78
C LEU A 261 -51.90 110.22 -50.50
N VAL A 262 -51.06 109.24 -50.16
CA VAL A 262 -49.94 109.45 -49.24
C VAL A 262 -48.62 109.18 -49.98
N LYS A 263 -47.76 110.20 -49.91
CA LYS A 263 -46.45 110.33 -50.57
C LYS A 263 -45.37 109.49 -49.87
N GLY A 264 -44.34 109.17 -50.66
CA GLY A 264 -43.29 108.21 -50.32
C GLY A 264 -42.18 108.64 -49.37
N GLY A 265 -41.27 107.68 -49.14
CA GLY A 265 -40.00 107.81 -48.42
C GLY A 265 -39.07 106.64 -48.78
N THR A 266 -37.85 106.96 -49.18
CA THR A 266 -36.81 106.27 -49.99
C THR A 266 -35.88 105.25 -49.27
N PRO A 267 -34.97 104.54 -50.00
CA PRO A 267 -34.42 103.20 -49.70
C PRO A 267 -32.97 103.19 -49.17
N PHE A 268 -32.46 102.03 -48.70
CA PHE A 268 -31.02 101.70 -48.70
C PHE A 268 -30.74 100.16 -48.67
N THR A 269 -29.68 99.80 -49.39
CA THR A 269 -28.97 98.51 -49.63
C THR A 269 -28.21 98.03 -48.37
N THR A 270 -27.62 96.82 -48.20
CA THR A 270 -26.60 96.09 -49.00
C THR A 270 -26.24 94.75 -48.29
N ASP A 271 -25.78 93.76 -49.08
CA ASP A 271 -24.74 92.75 -48.85
C ASP A 271 -24.71 91.81 -47.63
N TYR A 272 -24.68 90.49 -47.87
CA TYR A 272 -23.40 89.76 -48.06
C TYR A 272 -23.62 88.25 -48.34
N ASP A 273 -23.36 87.85 -49.59
CA ASP A 273 -22.88 86.50 -49.91
C ASP A 273 -21.51 86.28 -49.26
N LYS A 274 -21.31 85.16 -48.53
CA LYS A 274 -20.01 84.48 -48.30
C LYS A 274 -20.19 83.28 -47.34
N TYR A 275 -20.33 82.06 -47.87
CA TYR A 275 -19.33 81.00 -47.66
C TYR A 275 -19.71 79.72 -48.42
N ILE A 276 -18.83 79.36 -49.35
CA ILE A 276 -18.75 78.06 -50.02
C ILE A 276 -17.76 77.18 -49.24
N ALA A 277 -17.92 75.87 -49.38
CA ALA A 277 -16.94 74.78 -49.27
C ALA A 277 -17.05 73.91 -48.03
N GLY A 278 -17.38 72.63 -48.29
CA GLY A 278 -17.28 71.57 -47.31
C GLY A 278 -15.84 71.28 -46.90
N THR A 279 -15.70 70.66 -45.73
CA THR A 279 -14.77 69.55 -45.50
C THR A 279 -15.14 68.87 -44.18
N SER A 280 -15.02 67.55 -44.20
CA SER A 280 -15.33 66.55 -43.18
C SER A 280 -14.71 66.81 -41.81
N HIS A 281 -15.42 66.46 -40.74
CA HIS A 281 -14.81 66.14 -39.45
C HIS A 281 -15.39 64.84 -38.89
N THR A 282 -14.61 63.77 -38.97
CA THR A 282 -14.63 62.61 -38.05
C THR A 282 -13.71 62.91 -36.89
N ILE A 283 -14.19 62.72 -35.65
CA ILE A 283 -13.67 61.74 -34.68
C ILE A 283 -14.90 61.17 -33.96
#